data_AF-F7VPZ6-F1
#
_entry.id   AF-F7VPZ6-F1
#
_cell.length_a   1.000
_cell.length_b   1.000
_cell.length_c   1.000
_cell.angle_alpha   90.00
_cell.angle_beta   90.00
_cell.angle_gamma   90.00
#
_symmetry.space_group_name_H-M   'P 1'
#
loop_
_entity.id
_entity.type
_entity.pdbx_description
1 polymer ?
#
loop_
_entity_poly.entity_id
_entity_poly.type
_entity_poly.pdbx_seq_one_letter_code
_entity_poly.pdbx_strand_id
1 'polypeptide(L)'
;MSFFRITLHRSAIGLPKRTNGVLAALGLRRRNQTVFHPVEPQFAGMLMKVKELVKVEEVPVRLTKRELKDERKFDTGFVVEKQVRRFVPGRGVVEEVDFTQVVETLKAQKVENVEGVEKMVVEGGGVVARDGKRAKDLGVRTRADWELIGKTRHAVPKVKAL
;
A
#
# COMPACT_ATOMS: atom_id res chain seq x y z
N MET A 1 -24.44 18.29 6.11
CA MET A 1 -23.54 19.33 6.65
C MET A 1 -22.34 19.39 5.73
N SER A 2 -22.04 20.54 5.14
CA SER A 2 -20.95 20.70 4.17
C SER A 2 -19.65 21.15 4.84
N PHE A 3 -18.55 21.05 4.10
CA PHE A 3 -17.21 21.41 4.53
C PHE A 3 -16.54 22.33 3.50
N PHE A 4 -15.67 23.22 3.97
CA PHE A 4 -14.74 23.95 3.12
C PHE A 4 -13.51 23.10 2.85
N ARG A 5 -13.27 22.74 1.58
CA ARG A 5 -11.99 22.25 1.07
C ARG A 5 -11.10 23.45 0.80
N ILE A 6 -10.14 23.70 1.69
CA ILE A 6 -9.29 24.88 1.64
C ILE A 6 -7.89 24.45 1.21
N THR A 7 -7.39 25.02 0.11
CA THR A 7 -6.04 24.73 -0.38
C THR A 7 -5.20 26.01 -0.41
N LEU A 8 -4.01 25.98 0.21
CA LEU A 8 -3.09 27.12 0.18
C LEU A 8 -2.40 27.20 -1.19
N HIS A 9 -2.86 28.11 -2.06
CA HIS A 9 -2.34 28.26 -3.42
C HIS A 9 -1.08 29.14 -3.47
N ARG A 10 -1.03 30.20 -2.66
CA ARG A 10 0.12 31.13 -2.57
C ARG A 10 0.78 31.07 -1.20
N SER A 11 2.08 31.30 -1.14
CA SER A 11 2.82 31.40 0.13
C SER A 11 2.58 32.75 0.81
N ALA A 12 2.62 32.78 2.13
CA ALA A 12 2.55 34.01 2.92
C ALA A 12 3.94 34.64 3.21
N ILE A 13 4.93 34.37 2.35
CA ILE A 13 6.24 35.00 2.46
C ILE A 13 6.11 36.51 2.24
N GLY A 14 6.76 37.31 3.09
CA GLY A 14 6.67 38.77 3.03
C GLY A 14 5.33 39.36 3.51
N LEU A 15 4.40 38.55 4.02
CA LEU A 15 3.16 39.03 4.61
C LEU A 15 3.27 39.24 6.12
N PRO A 16 2.41 40.10 6.71
CA PRO A 16 2.41 40.35 8.15
C PRO A 16 2.22 39.08 8.98
N LYS A 17 2.80 39.06 10.19
CA LYS A 17 2.69 37.95 11.16
C LYS A 17 1.23 37.56 11.45
N ARG A 18 0.30 38.52 11.38
CA ARG A 18 -1.14 38.30 11.56
C ARG A 18 -1.70 37.33 10.51
N THR A 19 -1.33 37.48 9.24
CA THR A 19 -1.74 36.59 8.15
C THR A 19 -1.18 35.18 8.34
N ASN A 20 0.09 35.08 8.74
CA ASN A 20 0.71 33.80 9.10
C ASN A 20 0.00 33.12 10.28
N GLY A 21 -0.45 33.89 11.27
CA GLY A 21 -1.25 33.39 12.40
C GLY A 21 -2.59 32.80 11.96
N VAL A 22 -3.29 33.43 11.02
CA VAL A 22 -4.56 32.91 10.47
C VAL A 22 -4.34 31.61 9.71
N LEU A 23 -3.31 31.54 8.85
CA LEU A 23 -2.97 30.30 8.13
C LEU A 23 -2.60 29.16 9.08
N ALA A 24 -1.85 29.46 10.15
CA ALA A 24 -1.50 28.49 11.18
C ALA A 24 -2.74 27.98 11.93
N ALA A 25 -3.69 28.85 12.27
CA ALA A 25 -4.95 28.48 12.91
C ALA A 25 -5.82 27.59 11.99
N LEU A 26 -5.82 27.85 10.68
CA LEU A 26 -6.48 26.99 9.69
C LEU A 26 -5.74 25.65 9.49
N GLY A 27 -4.51 25.50 9.97
CA GLY A 27 -3.69 24.29 9.81
C GLY A 27 -2.89 24.23 8.50
N LEU A 28 -2.78 25.34 7.78
CA LEU A 28 -2.07 25.44 6.50
C LEU A 28 -0.59 25.82 6.74
N ARG A 29 0.29 24.82 6.73
CA ARG A 29 1.73 24.99 7.01
C ARG A 29 2.56 25.15 5.74
N ARG A 30 2.19 24.47 4.64
CA ARG A 30 2.93 24.47 3.37
C ARG A 30 2.02 24.72 2.18
N ARG A 31 2.60 25.23 1.09
CA ARG A 31 1.87 25.47 -0.17
C ARG A 31 1.31 24.15 -0.72
N ASN A 32 0.16 24.22 -1.38
CA ASN A 32 -0.63 23.11 -1.93
C ASN A 32 -1.07 22.07 -0.88
N GLN A 33 -1.07 22.45 0.40
CA GLN A 33 -1.72 21.69 1.45
C GLN A 33 -3.22 21.96 1.42
N THR A 34 -4.01 20.90 1.52
CA THR A 34 -5.47 20.95 1.60
C THR A 34 -5.92 20.58 3.01
N VAL A 35 -6.85 21.32 3.59
CA VAL A 35 -7.47 21.08 4.90
C VAL A 35 -8.98 21.22 4.76
N PHE A 36 -9.73 20.46 5.57
CA PHE A 36 -11.19 20.52 5.63
C PHE A 36 -11.65 21.08 6.96
N HIS A 37 -12.53 22.07 6.91
CA HIS A 37 -13.21 22.66 8.07
C HIS A 37 -14.72 22.69 7.83
N PRO A 38 -15.56 22.56 8.87
CA PRO A 38 -17.01 22.66 8.70
C PRO A 38 -17.41 24.06 8.22
N VAL A 39 -18.53 24.14 7.51
CA VAL A 39 -19.09 25.43 7.07
C VAL A 39 -19.70 26.16 8.27
N GLU A 40 -18.86 26.92 8.97
CA GLU A 40 -19.24 27.75 10.11
C GLU A 40 -18.74 29.19 9.94
N PRO A 41 -19.43 30.20 10.51
CA PRO A 41 -19.05 31.61 10.37
C PRO A 41 -17.62 31.92 10.84
N GLN A 42 -17.12 31.21 11.85
CA GLN A 42 -15.76 31.38 12.35
C GLN A 42 -14.70 31.07 11.29
N PHE A 43 -14.87 29.97 10.54
CA PHE A 43 -13.95 29.58 9.48
C PHE A 43 -14.12 30.48 8.26
N ALA A 44 -15.36 30.85 7.91
CA ALA A 44 -15.61 31.81 6.84
C ALA A 44 -14.92 33.16 7.08
N GLY A 45 -14.98 33.69 8.31
CA GLY A 45 -14.29 34.92 8.70
C GLY A 45 -12.76 34.81 8.65
N MET A 46 -12.20 33.65 8.98
CA MET A 46 -10.76 33.39 8.81
C MET A 46 -10.37 33.35 7.32
N LEU A 47 -11.17 32.68 6.49
CA LEU A 47 -10.93 32.58 5.04
C LEU A 47 -10.97 33.94 4.35
N MET A 48 -11.90 34.82 4.74
CA MET A 48 -11.98 36.18 4.19
C MET A 48 -10.72 37.02 4.42
N LYS A 49 -9.94 36.74 5.48
CA LYS A 49 -8.67 37.43 5.76
C LYS A 49 -7.50 36.93 4.90
N VAL A 50 -7.64 35.76 4.27
CA VAL A 50 -6.57 35.11 3.51
C VAL A 50 -7.03 34.70 2.09
N LYS A 51 -8.12 35.29 1.61
CA LYS A 51 -8.80 34.92 0.35
C LYS A 51 -7.90 35.03 -0.89
N GLU A 52 -6.87 35.87 -0.84
CA GLU A 52 -5.89 36.04 -1.91
C GLU A 52 -4.87 34.89 -1.97
N LEU A 53 -4.75 34.11 -0.88
CA LEU A 53 -3.76 33.04 -0.73
C LEU A 53 -4.36 31.64 -0.90
N VAL A 54 -5.65 31.49 -0.62
CA VAL A 54 -6.33 30.19 -0.56
C VAL A 54 -7.33 30.02 -1.70
N LYS A 55 -7.48 28.78 -2.16
CA LYS A 55 -8.60 28.34 -2.99
C LYS A 55 -9.59 27.60 -2.09
N VAL A 56 -10.86 27.97 -2.15
CA VAL A 56 -11.93 27.38 -1.33
C VAL A 56 -12.94 26.73 -2.25
N GLU A 57 -13.32 25.50 -1.94
CA GLU A 57 -14.38 24.74 -2.60
C GLU A 57 -15.30 24.17 -1.52
N GLU A 58 -16.62 24.20 -1.74
CA GLU A 58 -17.58 23.56 -0.84
C GLU A 58 -17.72 22.09 -1.23
N VAL A 59 -17.59 21.19 -0.25
CA VAL A 59 -17.71 19.75 -0.44
C VAL A 59 -18.70 19.14 0.56
N PRO A 60 -19.44 18.09 0.19
CA PRO A 60 -20.42 17.48 1.09
C PRO A 60 -19.74 16.69 2.22
N VAL A 61 -18.54 16.17 2.01
CA VAL A 61 -17.84 15.27 2.94
C VAL A 61 -16.38 15.70 3.11
N ARG A 62 -15.88 15.61 4.34
CA ARG A 62 -14.44 15.77 4.63
C ARG A 62 -13.69 14.50 4.25
N LEU A 63 -12.62 14.63 3.46
CA LEU A 63 -11.76 13.49 3.15
C LEU A 63 -10.73 13.27 4.26
N THR A 64 -10.42 12.01 4.54
CA THR A 64 -9.33 11.65 5.45
C THR A 64 -7.97 11.91 4.79
N LYS A 65 -6.91 11.97 5.60
CA LYS A 65 -5.53 12.15 5.07
C LYS A 65 -5.10 11.00 4.14
N ARG A 66 -5.62 9.79 4.36
CA ARG A 66 -5.36 8.62 3.49
C ARG A 66 -6.07 8.80 2.15
N GLU A 67 -7.37 9.09 2.17
CA GLU A 67 -8.17 9.35 0.97
C GLU A 67 -7.59 10.47 0.09
N LEU A 68 -7.17 11.61 0.69
CA LEU A 68 -6.52 12.69 -0.04
C LEU A 68 -5.21 12.27 -0.72
N LYS A 69 -4.49 11.31 -0.14
CA LYS A 69 -3.25 10.78 -0.71
C LYS A 69 -3.56 9.81 -1.84
N ASP A 70 -4.59 9.01 -1.66
CA ASP A 70 -5.03 8.00 -2.62
C ASP A 70 -5.63 8.64 -3.88
N GLU A 71 -6.35 9.78 -3.77
CA GLU A 71 -6.84 10.57 -4.91
C GLU A 71 -5.69 10.99 -5.87
N ARG A 72 -4.48 11.17 -5.33
CA ARG A 72 -3.28 11.57 -6.09
C ARG A 72 -2.44 10.38 -6.55
N LYS A 73 -2.78 9.17 -6.10
CA LYS A 73 -2.02 7.97 -6.38
C LYS A 73 -2.41 7.46 -7.77
N PHE A 74 -1.47 7.52 -8.69
CA PHE A 74 -1.63 6.90 -10.00
C PHE A 74 -1.66 5.37 -9.88
N ASP A 75 -2.23 4.73 -10.89
CA ASP A 75 -2.14 3.28 -11.04
C ASP A 75 -0.66 2.86 -11.14
N THR A 76 -0.33 1.72 -10.54
CA THR A 76 1.04 1.21 -10.50
C THR A 76 1.52 0.73 -11.86
N GLY A 77 0.59 0.30 -12.73
CA GLY A 77 0.89 -0.13 -14.10
C GLY A 77 1.62 -1.48 -14.21
N PHE A 78 1.80 -2.19 -13.10
CA PHE A 78 2.30 -3.56 -13.07
C PHE A 78 1.67 -4.32 -11.90
N VAL A 79 1.62 -5.64 -12.03
CA VAL A 79 1.21 -6.58 -10.98
C VAL A 79 2.34 -7.59 -10.79
N VAL A 80 2.60 -7.97 -9.54
CA VAL A 80 3.60 -8.99 -9.23
C VAL A 80 2.96 -10.36 -9.37
N GLU A 81 3.22 -11.05 -10.48
CA GLU A 81 2.70 -12.39 -10.73
C GLU A 81 3.46 -13.47 -9.94
N LYS A 82 4.78 -13.30 -9.78
CA LYS A 82 5.62 -14.31 -9.14
C LYS A 82 6.64 -13.67 -8.20
N GLN A 83 6.72 -14.20 -6.99
CA GLN A 83 7.74 -13.85 -6.00
C GLN A 83 8.72 -15.00 -5.84
N VAL A 84 10.01 -14.69 -5.92
CA VAL A 84 11.07 -15.65 -5.61
C VAL A 84 11.24 -15.82 -4.11
N ARG A 85 11.86 -16.94 -3.74
CA ARG A 85 12.27 -17.20 -2.36
C ARG A 85 13.16 -16.06 -1.83
N ARG A 86 12.82 -15.52 -0.66
CA ARG A 86 13.58 -14.44 -0.01
C ARG A 86 13.63 -14.59 1.51
N PHE A 87 14.66 -14.06 2.13
CA PHE A 87 14.72 -13.95 3.59
C PHE A 87 14.15 -12.58 4.01
N VAL A 88 13.20 -12.58 4.94
CA VAL A 88 12.60 -11.36 5.51
C VAL A 88 13.01 -11.26 6.98
N PRO A 89 13.76 -10.22 7.39
CA PRO A 89 14.13 -10.02 8.78
C PRO A 89 12.89 -9.99 9.69
N GLY A 90 12.94 -10.71 10.81
CA GLY A 90 11.84 -10.82 11.78
C GLY A 90 10.70 -11.77 11.41
N ARG A 91 10.68 -12.32 10.18
CA ARG A 91 9.66 -13.29 9.73
C ARG A 91 10.26 -14.63 9.28
N GLY A 92 11.53 -14.67 8.89
CA GLY A 92 12.20 -15.88 8.41
C GLY A 92 12.24 -15.99 6.89
N VAL A 93 12.38 -17.21 6.38
CA VAL A 93 12.48 -17.49 4.94
C VAL A 93 11.08 -17.63 4.33
N VAL A 94 10.79 -16.76 3.38
CA VAL A 94 9.56 -16.69 2.60
C VAL A 94 9.77 -17.53 1.33
N GLU A 95 8.95 -18.54 1.11
CA GLU A 95 9.04 -19.42 -0.07
C GLU A 95 8.58 -18.74 -1.36
N GLU A 96 8.91 -19.34 -2.49
CA GLU A 96 8.49 -18.90 -3.81
C GLU A 96 6.98 -19.05 -3.96
N VAL A 97 6.32 -18.03 -4.50
CA VAL A 97 4.88 -18.00 -4.72
C VAL A 97 4.59 -17.52 -6.13
N ASP A 98 3.79 -18.29 -6.86
CA ASP A 98 3.24 -17.92 -8.17
C ASP A 98 1.75 -17.59 -7.99
N PHE A 99 1.43 -16.29 -8.04
CA PHE A 99 0.08 -15.78 -7.80
C PHE A 99 -0.88 -16.12 -8.94
N THR A 100 -0.39 -16.36 -10.16
CA THR A 100 -1.24 -16.75 -11.30
C THR A 100 -1.88 -18.10 -11.04
N GLN A 101 -1.10 -19.08 -10.58
CA GLN A 101 -1.60 -20.41 -10.22
C GLN A 101 -2.56 -20.37 -9.03
N VAL A 102 -2.31 -19.50 -8.05
CA VAL A 102 -3.22 -19.31 -6.89
C VAL A 102 -4.57 -18.78 -7.35
N VAL A 103 -4.59 -17.80 -8.26
CA VAL A 103 -5.84 -17.26 -8.80
C VAL A 103 -6.60 -18.31 -9.62
N GLU A 104 -5.91 -19.08 -10.45
CA GLU A 104 -6.52 -20.17 -11.24
C GLU A 104 -7.15 -21.25 -10.36
N THR A 105 -6.43 -21.71 -9.34
CA THR A 105 -6.92 -22.74 -8.40
C THR A 105 -8.13 -22.25 -7.60
N LEU A 106 -8.15 -20.99 -7.17
CA LEU A 106 -9.29 -20.39 -6.47
C LEU A 106 -10.51 -20.21 -7.39
N LYS A 107 -10.30 -19.80 -8.65
CA LYS A 107 -11.38 -19.75 -9.66
C LYS A 107 -11.97 -21.13 -9.94
N ALA A 108 -11.13 -22.17 -10.03
CA ALA A 108 -11.58 -23.55 -10.22
C ALA A 108 -12.40 -24.09 -9.04
N GLN A 109 -12.18 -23.57 -7.83
CA GLN A 109 -12.95 -23.92 -6.63
C GLN A 109 -14.33 -23.24 -6.52
N LYS A 110 -14.76 -22.45 -7.52
CA LYS A 110 -16.05 -21.72 -7.54
C LYS A 110 -16.28 -20.87 -6.28
N VAL A 111 -15.26 -20.19 -5.78
CA VAL A 111 -15.43 -19.22 -4.71
C VAL A 111 -16.01 -17.94 -5.30
N GLU A 112 -17.28 -17.63 -5.00
CA GLU A 112 -18.05 -16.55 -5.64
C GLU A 112 -17.52 -15.12 -5.38
N ASN A 113 -16.61 -14.92 -4.41
CA ASN A 113 -16.02 -13.62 -4.07
C ASN A 113 -14.57 -13.48 -4.55
N VAL A 114 -14.37 -13.36 -5.86
CA VAL A 114 -13.02 -13.23 -6.47
C VAL A 114 -12.39 -11.85 -6.21
N GLU A 115 -13.19 -10.78 -6.06
CA GLU A 115 -12.68 -9.42 -5.79
C GLU A 115 -12.02 -9.26 -4.41
N GLY A 116 -12.39 -10.11 -3.43
CA GLY A 116 -11.74 -10.16 -2.12
C GLY A 116 -10.37 -10.87 -2.14
N VAL A 117 -10.16 -11.75 -3.12
CA VAL A 117 -8.94 -12.56 -3.26
C VAL A 117 -7.79 -11.74 -3.84
N GLU A 118 -8.05 -10.84 -4.79
CA GLU A 118 -7.04 -9.92 -5.32
C GLU A 118 -6.45 -9.01 -4.23
N LYS A 119 -7.26 -8.61 -3.24
CA LYS A 119 -6.77 -7.89 -2.04
C LYS A 119 -5.96 -8.77 -1.09
N MET A 120 -6.27 -10.06 -0.94
CA MET A 120 -5.44 -10.99 -0.15
C MET A 120 -4.06 -11.24 -0.78
N VAL A 121 -3.95 -11.15 -2.12
CA VAL A 121 -2.67 -11.20 -2.85
C VAL A 121 -1.83 -9.94 -2.57
N VAL A 122 -2.48 -8.77 -2.48
CA VAL A 122 -1.81 -7.47 -2.22
C VAL A 122 -1.32 -7.35 -0.76
N GLU A 123 -1.95 -8.02 0.20
CA GLU A 123 -1.58 -7.97 1.63
C GLU A 123 -0.71 -9.15 2.10
N GLY A 124 -0.14 -9.94 1.19
CA GLY A 124 0.88 -10.95 1.53
C GLY A 124 0.37 -12.12 2.40
N GLY A 125 -0.93 -12.41 2.32
CA GLY A 125 -1.62 -13.41 3.14
C GLY A 125 -1.40 -14.88 2.74
N GLY A 126 -0.68 -15.15 1.64
CA GLY A 126 -0.48 -16.51 1.13
C GLY A 126 0.94 -17.06 1.26
N VAL A 127 1.85 -16.32 1.90
CA VAL A 127 3.27 -16.71 1.84
C VAL A 127 3.66 -17.57 3.03
N VAL A 128 3.95 -18.85 2.76
CA VAL A 128 4.53 -19.76 3.75
C VAL A 128 5.89 -19.19 4.16
N ALA A 129 5.93 -18.66 5.38
CA ALA A 129 7.15 -18.23 6.02
C ALA A 129 7.62 -19.34 6.95
N ARG A 130 8.84 -19.81 6.72
CA ARG A 130 9.52 -20.81 7.55
C ARG A 130 10.61 -20.13 8.34
N ASP A 131 10.51 -20.23 9.67
CA ASP A 131 11.49 -19.69 10.59
C ASP A 131 11.96 -20.78 11.55
N GLY A 132 13.21 -20.70 11.99
CA GLY A 132 13.79 -21.68 12.87
C GLY A 132 15.30 -21.57 13.04
N LYS A 133 15.82 -22.31 14.02
CA LYS A 133 17.25 -22.25 14.40
C LYS A 133 18.13 -23.19 13.60
N ARG A 134 17.55 -24.16 12.87
CA ARG A 134 18.28 -25.13 12.05
C ARG A 134 18.02 -24.87 10.57
N ALA A 135 19.00 -25.17 9.73
CA ALA A 135 18.86 -25.02 8.27
C ALA A 135 17.64 -25.76 7.69
N LYS A 136 17.30 -26.95 8.22
CA LYS A 136 16.12 -27.71 7.78
C LYS A 136 14.80 -27.00 8.08
N ASP A 137 14.74 -26.25 9.18
CA ASP A 137 13.52 -25.56 9.61
C ASP A 137 13.13 -24.46 8.62
N LEU A 138 14.11 -23.89 7.91
CA LEU A 138 13.91 -22.84 6.90
C LEU A 138 13.36 -23.38 5.56
N GLY A 139 13.22 -24.70 5.42
CA GLY A 139 12.79 -25.31 4.15
C GLY A 139 13.81 -25.18 3.02
N VAL A 140 15.09 -24.96 3.33
CA VAL A 140 16.17 -25.02 2.33
C VAL A 140 16.64 -26.46 2.16
N ARG A 141 17.08 -26.82 0.94
CA ARG A 141 17.86 -28.05 0.77
C ARG A 141 19.20 -27.88 1.47
N THR A 142 19.49 -28.78 2.38
CA THR A 142 20.73 -28.88 3.14
C THR A 142 21.71 -29.83 2.46
N ARG A 143 22.96 -29.88 2.93
CA ARG A 143 23.98 -30.82 2.43
C ARG A 143 23.51 -32.28 2.50
N ALA A 144 22.84 -32.67 3.58
CA ALA A 144 22.31 -34.02 3.75
C ALA A 144 21.30 -34.41 2.65
N ASP A 145 20.51 -33.43 2.18
CA ASP A 145 19.53 -33.66 1.11
C ASP A 145 20.23 -33.89 -0.23
N TRP A 146 21.30 -33.15 -0.53
CA TRP A 146 22.12 -33.35 -1.72
C TRP A 146 22.85 -34.70 -1.72
N GLU A 147 23.38 -35.13 -0.57
CA GLU A 147 24.04 -36.43 -0.43
C GLU A 147 23.05 -37.60 -0.65
N LEU A 148 21.81 -37.46 -0.18
CA LEU A 148 20.76 -38.46 -0.41
C LEU A 148 20.41 -38.55 -1.91
N ILE A 149 20.25 -37.41 -2.59
CA ILE A 149 19.99 -37.37 -4.04
C ILE A 149 21.12 -38.08 -4.81
N GLY A 150 22.39 -37.80 -4.48
CA GLY A 150 23.54 -38.43 -5.14
C GLY A 150 23.66 -39.95 -4.91
N LYS A 151 23.11 -40.48 -3.81
CA LYS A 151 23.06 -41.93 -3.54
C LYS A 151 21.92 -42.63 -4.29
N THR A 152 20.93 -41.88 -4.76
CA THR A 152 19.75 -42.43 -5.45
C THR A 152 20.08 -42.76 -6.90
N ARG A 153 20.81 -43.86 -7.14
CA ARG A 153 21.31 -44.23 -8.48
C ARG A 153 20.29 -44.95 -9.37
N HIS A 154 19.15 -45.36 -8.81
CA HIS A 154 18.14 -46.18 -9.50
C HIS A 154 16.96 -45.37 -10.05
N ALA A 155 16.89 -44.07 -9.77
CA ALA A 155 15.83 -43.21 -10.28
C ALA A 155 16.14 -42.83 -11.74
N VAL A 156 15.39 -43.42 -12.68
CA VAL A 156 15.52 -43.17 -14.13
C VAL A 156 14.18 -42.64 -14.66
N PRO A 157 14.16 -41.64 -15.57
CA PRO A 157 12.91 -41.18 -16.18
C PRO A 157 12.22 -42.30 -16.97
N LYS A 158 10.89 -42.19 -17.11
CA LYS A 158 10.13 -43.11 -17.95
C LYS A 158 10.59 -42.97 -19.40
N VAL A 159 10.65 -44.08 -20.14
CA VAL A 159 11.10 -44.12 -21.55
C VAL A 159 10.34 -43.14 -22.44
N LYS A 160 9.05 -42.89 -22.19
CA LYS A 160 8.25 -41.92 -22.95
C LYS A 160 8.63 -40.45 -22.75
N ALA A 161 9.41 -40.15 -21.72
CA ALA A 161 9.88 -38.80 -21.38
C ALA A 161 11.36 -38.59 -21.71
N LEU A 162 12.05 -39.64 -22.15
CA LEU A 162 13.40 -39.59 -22.73
C LEU A 162 13.27 -39.26 -24.23
#